data_AF-B7PLJ0-F1
#
_entry.id   AF-B7PLJ0-F1
#
_cell.length_a   1.000
_cell.length_b   1.000
_cell.length_c   1.000
_cell.angle_alpha   90.00
_cell.angle_beta   90.00
_cell.angle_gamma   90.00
#
_symmetry.space_group_name_H-M   'P 1'
#
loop_
_entity.id
_entity.type
_entity.pdbx_description
1 polymer ?
#
loop_
_entity_poly.entity_id
_entity_poly.type
_entity_poly.pdbx_seq_one_letter_code
_entity_poly.pdbx_strand_id
1 'polypeptide(L)'
;MLGRREQMNSRSSYIDASHIYGISKEQTDSLRTFENGLLKSQEVNNLMLPPPSFNPDSDQCSHPDENQICFETGDPRSNQHPALTSLQIILFLQHNRIAKQLHGVNPHWEDEEVFQVTKRIVESQLQHVVYKEWLPEIIGANTSDAYGLTPRSSGYTSYNDSVDASMTNEFAAAAFRLGHTLVNGTFLM
;
A
#
# COMPACT_ATOMS: atom_id res chain seq x y z
N MET A 1 -6.84 26.83 -23.17
CA MET A 1 -7.13 25.38 -23.21
C MET A 1 -8.65 25.21 -23.24
N LEU A 2 -9.21 24.56 -24.26
CA LEU A 2 -10.65 24.34 -24.45
C LEU A 2 -10.94 22.83 -24.47
N GLY A 3 -10.76 22.16 -23.32
CA GLY A 3 -11.05 20.74 -23.13
C GLY A 3 -12.24 20.50 -22.21
N ARG A 4 -12.80 19.30 -22.22
CA ARG A 4 -13.78 18.87 -21.19
C ARG A 4 -13.08 18.82 -19.83
N ARG A 5 -13.85 19.06 -18.77
CA ARG A 5 -13.34 19.03 -17.39
C ARG A 5 -13.05 17.59 -16.98
N GLU A 6 -11.81 17.32 -16.61
CA GLU A 6 -11.33 16.03 -16.09
C GLU A 6 -10.82 16.16 -14.65
N GLN A 7 -10.57 15.03 -13.97
CA GLN A 7 -9.96 14.98 -12.64
C GLN A 7 -8.55 14.37 -12.73
N MET A 8 -7.70 14.69 -11.76
CA MET A 8 -6.33 14.17 -11.69
C MET A 8 -6.26 13.01 -10.69
N ASN A 9 -5.59 11.93 -11.08
CA ASN A 9 -5.17 10.90 -10.15
C ASN A 9 -3.82 11.32 -9.52
N SER A 10 -3.79 11.48 -8.20
CA SER A 10 -2.59 11.82 -7.43
C SER A 10 -1.88 10.60 -6.84
N ARG A 11 -2.21 9.39 -7.32
CA ARG A 11 -1.61 8.11 -6.92
C ARG A 11 -1.14 7.33 -8.14
N SER A 12 -0.26 6.36 -7.90
CA SER A 12 0.05 5.33 -8.88
C SER A 12 -1.22 4.55 -9.21
N SER A 13 -1.43 4.22 -10.49
CA SER A 13 -2.53 3.34 -10.91
C SER A 13 -2.18 1.86 -10.75
N TYR A 14 -0.89 1.54 -10.58
CA TYR A 14 -0.43 0.17 -10.38
C TYR A 14 -0.74 -0.32 -8.95
N ILE A 15 -0.84 -1.64 -8.79
CA ILE A 15 -0.89 -2.29 -7.47
C ILE A 15 0.57 -2.48 -7.01
N ASP A 16 1.20 -1.39 -6.60
CA ASP A 16 2.63 -1.27 -6.28
C ASP A 16 2.88 -0.90 -4.81
N ALA A 17 1.86 -1.09 -3.96
CA ALA A 17 1.92 -0.74 -2.55
C ALA A 17 2.35 0.72 -2.29
N SER A 18 2.03 1.68 -3.19
CA SER A 18 2.32 3.11 -2.99
C SER A 18 1.70 3.69 -1.72
N HIS A 19 0.68 3.04 -1.14
CA HIS A 19 0.11 3.41 0.14
C HIS A 19 1.05 3.15 1.33
N ILE A 20 2.07 2.30 1.14
CA ILE A 20 3.17 2.08 2.09
C ILE A 20 4.35 2.97 1.74
N TYR A 21 4.77 2.96 0.47
CA TYR A 21 6.05 3.53 0.04
C TYR A 21 5.95 4.98 -0.44
N GLY A 22 4.76 5.52 -0.63
CA GLY A 22 4.56 6.82 -1.26
C GLY A 22 4.62 6.76 -2.79
N ILE A 23 4.40 7.93 -3.41
CA ILE A 23 4.30 8.08 -4.87
C ILE A 23 5.54 8.70 -5.51
N SER A 24 6.40 9.34 -4.72
CA SER A 24 7.62 9.99 -5.19
C SER A 24 8.83 9.43 -4.45
N LYS A 25 10.00 9.54 -5.07
CA LYS A 25 11.25 9.08 -4.45
C LYS A 25 11.50 9.79 -3.13
N GLU A 26 11.22 11.09 -3.07
CA GLU A 26 11.40 11.90 -1.87
C GLU A 26 10.52 11.42 -0.72
N GLN A 27 9.27 11.03 -1.01
CA GLN A 27 8.36 10.46 -0.01
C GLN A 27 8.82 9.07 0.41
N THR A 28 9.25 8.22 -0.52
CA THR A 28 9.79 6.89 -0.18
C THR A 28 11.02 7.01 0.70
N ASP A 29 11.94 7.90 0.35
CA ASP A 29 13.18 8.16 1.09
C ASP A 29 12.90 8.72 2.49
N SER A 30 11.89 9.58 2.65
CA SER A 30 11.52 10.12 3.97
C SER A 30 11.01 9.02 4.93
N LEU A 31 10.45 7.93 4.39
CA LEU A 31 9.95 6.78 5.16
C LEU A 31 11.03 5.75 5.48
N ARG A 32 12.21 5.83 4.88
CA ARG A 32 13.30 4.84 5.03
C ARG A 32 14.29 5.21 6.13
N THR A 33 14.83 4.19 6.78
CA THR A 33 15.96 4.34 7.72
C THR A 33 17.29 4.51 6.99
N PHE A 34 17.39 4.02 5.75
CA PHE A 34 18.64 3.81 5.02
C PHE A 34 19.63 2.86 5.72
N GLU A 35 19.10 2.00 6.60
CA GLU A 35 19.82 0.88 7.19
C GLU A 35 19.09 -0.44 6.91
N ASN A 36 19.82 -1.43 6.39
CA ASN A 36 19.37 -2.81 6.20
C ASN A 36 18.05 -2.94 5.41
N GLY A 37 17.74 -1.96 4.56
CA GLY A 37 16.53 -1.89 3.76
C GLY A 37 15.25 -1.62 4.57
N LEU A 38 15.34 -1.06 5.79
CA LEU A 38 14.20 -0.91 6.69
C LEU A 38 13.44 0.40 6.50
N LEU A 39 12.13 0.34 6.71
CA LEU A 39 11.28 1.51 6.94
C LEU A 39 11.40 1.98 8.40
N LYS A 40 11.34 3.31 8.60
CA LYS A 40 11.34 3.95 9.92
C LYS A 40 10.18 3.39 10.75
N SER A 41 10.42 3.18 12.04
CA SER A 41 9.44 2.60 12.95
C SER A 41 9.58 3.21 14.34
N GLN A 42 8.52 3.14 15.13
CA GLN A 42 8.54 3.44 16.57
C GLN A 42 8.15 2.21 17.38
N GLU A 43 8.62 2.12 18.62
CA GLU A 43 8.21 1.08 19.56
C GLU A 43 7.29 1.69 20.61
N VAL A 44 6.07 1.14 20.73
CA VAL A 44 5.06 1.58 21.69
C VAL A 44 4.51 0.35 22.38
N ASN A 45 4.63 0.26 23.71
CA ASN A 45 4.17 -0.90 24.50
C ASN A 45 4.67 -2.25 23.96
N ASN A 46 5.95 -2.34 23.58
CA ASN A 46 6.59 -3.51 22.95
C ASN A 46 6.01 -3.90 21.58
N LEU A 47 5.24 -3.02 20.94
CA LEU A 47 4.74 -3.17 19.59
C LEU A 47 5.51 -2.25 18.65
N MET A 48 6.00 -2.83 17.55
CA MET A 48 6.57 -2.06 16.46
C MET A 48 5.44 -1.47 15.63
N LEU A 49 5.46 -0.15 15.45
CA LEU A 49 4.45 0.60 14.71
C LEU A 49 5.14 1.50 13.66
N PRO A 50 4.39 1.95 12.62
CA PRO A 50 4.88 2.99 11.72
C PRO A 50 5.28 4.25 12.49
N PRO A 51 6.16 5.10 11.94
CA PRO A 51 6.63 6.30 12.62
C PRO A 51 5.49 7.30 12.81
N PRO A 52 5.59 8.22 13.79
CA PRO A 52 4.61 9.29 13.93
C PRO A 52 4.68 10.24 12.74
N SER A 53 3.56 10.90 12.43
CA SER A 53 3.40 11.94 11.41
C SER A 53 4.54 12.96 11.48
N PHE A 54 5.10 13.31 10.32
CA PHE A 54 6.15 14.33 10.25
C PHE A 54 5.59 15.76 10.33
N ASN A 55 4.28 15.93 10.10
CA ASN A 55 3.60 17.23 10.11
C ASN A 55 2.27 17.16 10.88
N PRO A 56 2.30 16.87 12.19
CA PRO A 56 1.11 16.56 12.97
C PRO A 56 0.12 17.72 13.09
N ASP A 57 0.56 18.97 12.90
CA ASP A 57 -0.35 20.13 12.90
C ASP A 57 -1.21 20.26 11.63
N SER A 58 -0.96 19.42 10.61
CA SER A 58 -1.55 19.58 9.26
C SER A 58 -2.11 18.31 8.63
N ASP A 59 -2.06 17.18 9.35
CA ASP A 59 -2.45 15.86 8.83
C ASP A 59 -3.94 15.51 9.05
N GLN A 60 -4.72 16.44 9.61
CA GLN A 60 -6.17 16.34 9.88
C GLN A 60 -6.58 15.19 10.82
N CYS A 61 -5.61 14.55 11.46
CA CYS A 61 -5.80 13.32 12.23
C CYS A 61 -5.16 13.41 13.61
N SER A 62 -3.99 14.04 13.70
CA SER A 62 -3.25 14.19 14.94
C SER A 62 -3.90 15.25 15.84
N HIS A 63 -3.86 14.99 17.15
CA HIS A 63 -4.13 15.94 18.21
C HIS A 63 -2.87 16.06 19.09
N PRO A 64 -1.89 16.92 18.69
CA PRO A 64 -0.61 17.05 19.38
C PRO A 64 -0.76 17.44 20.86
N ASP A 65 -1.74 18.31 21.17
CA ASP A 65 -2.05 18.74 22.54
C ASP A 65 -2.47 17.58 23.45
N GLU A 66 -3.03 16.51 22.87
CA GLU A 66 -3.44 15.29 23.58
C GLU A 66 -2.40 14.17 23.46
N ASN A 67 -1.23 14.45 22.87
CA ASN A 67 -0.19 13.47 22.55
C ASN A 67 -0.71 12.30 21.69
N GLN A 68 -1.68 12.58 20.82
CA GLN A 68 -2.22 11.62 19.85
C GLN A 68 -1.71 11.99 18.47
N ILE A 69 -0.70 11.27 17.99
CA ILE A 69 -0.08 11.53 16.69
C ILE A 69 -0.39 10.37 15.75
N CYS A 70 -0.88 10.68 14.56
CA CYS A 70 -1.20 9.70 13.54
C CYS A 70 0.05 9.12 12.90
N PHE A 71 -0.08 7.98 12.24
CA PHE A 71 1.06 7.32 11.60
C PHE A 71 1.45 7.98 10.29
N GLU A 72 2.75 8.15 10.06
CA GLU A 72 3.31 8.58 8.79
C GLU A 72 3.42 7.38 7.84
N THR A 73 2.85 7.52 6.64
CA THR A 73 2.78 6.44 5.65
C THR A 73 2.75 6.98 4.22
N GLY A 74 2.86 6.10 3.22
CA GLY A 74 2.78 6.49 1.81
C GLY A 74 1.45 7.12 1.38
N ASP A 75 0.34 6.80 2.05
CA ASP A 75 -0.96 7.45 1.82
C ASP A 75 -1.45 8.22 3.07
N PRO A 76 -1.77 9.52 2.97
CA PRO A 76 -2.27 10.31 4.11
C PRO A 76 -3.60 9.80 4.67
N ARG A 77 -4.33 8.94 3.95
CA ARG A 77 -5.61 8.39 4.39
C ARG A 77 -5.47 7.12 5.22
N SER A 78 -4.26 6.60 5.41
CA SER A 78 -4.04 5.35 6.17
C SER A 78 -4.58 5.38 7.59
N ASN A 79 -4.79 6.57 8.17
CA ASN A 79 -5.30 6.77 9.52
C ASN A 79 -6.82 7.07 9.57
N GLN A 80 -7.56 6.97 8.46
CA GLN A 80 -8.98 7.33 8.42
C GLN A 80 -9.87 6.47 9.32
N HIS A 81 -9.53 5.19 9.52
CA HIS A 81 -10.20 4.35 10.50
C HIS A 81 -9.28 3.20 10.95
N PRO A 82 -9.46 2.67 12.18
CA PRO A 82 -8.51 1.72 12.76
C PRO A 82 -8.33 0.41 11.99
N ALA A 83 -9.35 -0.06 11.25
CA ALA A 83 -9.21 -1.27 10.43
C ALA A 83 -8.29 -1.04 9.21
N LEU A 84 -8.38 0.12 8.55
CA LEU A 84 -7.44 0.49 7.49
C LEU A 84 -6.03 0.65 8.07
N THR A 85 -5.91 1.33 9.20
CA THR A 85 -4.64 1.47 9.92
C THR A 85 -4.03 0.10 10.24
N SER A 86 -4.84 -0.87 10.65
CA SER A 86 -4.39 -2.23 10.96
C SER A 86 -3.82 -2.94 9.72
N LEU A 87 -4.50 -2.83 8.57
CA LEU A 87 -4.00 -3.38 7.30
C LEU A 87 -2.69 -2.73 6.87
N GLN A 88 -2.60 -1.41 7.02
CA GLN A 88 -1.38 -0.65 6.76
C GLN A 88 -0.22 -1.13 7.63
N ILE A 89 -0.45 -1.30 8.94
CA ILE A 89 0.54 -1.79 9.89
C ILE A 89 0.99 -3.21 9.52
N ILE A 90 0.07 -4.11 9.13
CA ILE A 90 0.41 -5.48 8.73
C ILE A 90 1.42 -5.48 7.57
N LEU A 91 1.14 -4.72 6.50
CA LEU A 91 2.02 -4.70 5.33
C LEU A 91 3.35 -3.98 5.61
N PHE A 92 3.33 -2.93 6.44
CA PHE A 92 4.53 -2.27 6.93
C PHE A 92 5.43 -3.22 7.74
N LEU A 93 4.85 -3.96 8.69
CA LEU A 93 5.57 -4.95 9.49
C LEU A 93 6.10 -6.08 8.62
N GLN A 94 5.33 -6.48 7.60
CA GLN A 94 5.75 -7.48 6.63
C GLN A 94 6.99 -7.03 5.84
N HIS A 95 7.06 -5.77 5.42
CA HIS A 95 8.26 -5.21 4.81
C HIS A 95 9.47 -5.35 5.74
N ASN A 96 9.40 -4.80 6.95
CA ASN A 96 10.53 -4.82 7.89
C ASN A 96 10.92 -6.25 8.31
N ARG A 97 9.96 -7.18 8.35
CA ARG A 97 10.24 -8.61 8.56
C ARG A 97 11.04 -9.21 7.41
N ILE A 98 10.61 -8.99 6.16
CA ILE A 98 11.30 -9.51 4.97
C ILE A 98 12.69 -8.88 4.83
N ALA A 99 12.83 -7.57 5.02
CA ALA A 99 14.12 -6.88 4.95
C ALA A 99 15.14 -7.45 5.95
N LYS A 100 14.74 -7.66 7.21
CA LYS A 100 15.58 -8.32 8.23
C LYS A 100 16.02 -9.72 7.81
N GLN A 101 15.10 -10.50 7.24
CA GLN A 101 15.40 -11.85 6.76
C GLN A 101 16.33 -11.84 5.56
N LEU A 102 16.10 -10.96 4.59
CA LEU A 102 16.93 -10.82 3.39
C LEU A 102 18.34 -10.35 3.72
N HIS A 103 18.48 -9.38 4.62
CA HIS A 103 19.79 -8.93 5.09
C HIS A 103 20.52 -10.05 5.86
N GLY A 104 19.81 -10.83 6.68
CA GLY A 104 20.40 -11.98 7.38
C GLY A 104 20.92 -13.08 6.44
N VAL A 105 20.25 -13.32 5.31
CA VAL A 105 20.68 -14.28 4.28
C VAL A 105 21.73 -13.70 3.34
N ASN A 106 21.66 -12.40 3.05
CA ASN A 106 22.57 -11.68 2.17
C ASN A 106 23.24 -10.50 2.91
N PRO A 107 24.16 -10.74 3.85
CA PRO A 107 24.80 -9.66 4.62
C PRO A 107 25.69 -8.73 3.79
N HIS A 108 25.96 -9.10 2.55
CA HIS A 108 26.78 -8.35 1.60
C HIS A 108 25.97 -7.40 0.71
N TRP A 109 24.63 -7.43 0.79
CA TRP A 109 23.77 -6.50 0.06
C TRP A 109 23.74 -5.15 0.76
N GLU A 110 23.80 -4.10 -0.06
CA GLU A 110 23.63 -2.72 0.41
C GLU A 110 22.16 -2.43 0.76
N ASP A 111 21.91 -1.38 1.56
CA ASP A 111 20.56 -0.98 1.98
C ASP A 111 19.57 -0.87 0.81
N GLU A 112 19.99 -0.25 -0.30
CA GLU A 112 19.14 -0.04 -1.46
C GLU A 112 18.74 -1.38 -2.12
N GLU A 113 19.66 -2.34 -2.21
CA GLU A 113 19.36 -3.65 -2.79
C GLU A 113 18.36 -4.41 -1.92
N VAL A 114 18.58 -4.43 -0.60
CA VAL A 114 17.64 -5.05 0.35
C VAL A 114 16.28 -4.38 0.28
N PHE A 115 16.23 -3.04 0.25
CA PHE A 115 14.99 -2.27 0.19
C PHE A 115 14.19 -2.58 -1.08
N GLN A 116 14.81 -2.50 -2.26
CA GLN A 116 14.11 -2.70 -3.54
C GLN A 116 13.63 -4.15 -3.71
N VAL A 117 14.44 -5.13 -3.30
CA VAL A 117 14.02 -6.54 -3.33
C VAL A 117 12.88 -6.79 -2.35
N THR A 118 12.96 -6.24 -1.14
CA THR A 118 11.88 -6.32 -0.13
C THR A 118 10.59 -5.70 -0.66
N LYS A 119 10.68 -4.48 -1.19
CA LYS A 119 9.56 -3.76 -1.80
C LYS A 119 8.88 -4.59 -2.90
N ARG A 120 9.67 -5.14 -3.83
CA ARG A 120 9.17 -6.01 -4.91
C ARG A 120 8.45 -7.25 -4.39
N ILE A 121 8.93 -7.87 -3.31
CA ILE A 121 8.26 -9.03 -2.70
C ILE A 121 6.91 -8.60 -2.11
N VAL A 122 6.86 -7.51 -1.35
CA VAL A 122 5.62 -7.01 -0.74
C VAL A 122 4.60 -6.59 -1.81
N GLU A 123 5.03 -5.93 -2.88
CA GLU A 123 4.19 -5.62 -4.05
C GLU A 123 3.60 -6.89 -4.66
N SER A 124 4.43 -7.92 -4.84
CA SER A 124 3.99 -9.21 -5.38
C SER A 124 2.99 -9.92 -4.45
N GLN A 125 3.19 -9.83 -3.13
CA GLN A 125 2.25 -10.37 -2.14
C GLN A 125 0.91 -9.64 -2.22
N LEU A 126 0.92 -8.32 -2.29
CA LEU A 126 -0.29 -7.50 -2.43
C LEU A 126 -1.04 -7.85 -3.73
N GLN A 127 -0.33 -7.89 -4.87
CA GLN A 127 -0.92 -8.27 -6.16
C GLN A 127 -1.53 -9.67 -6.11
N HIS A 128 -0.86 -10.62 -5.47
CA HIS A 128 -1.37 -11.97 -5.31
C HIS A 128 -2.67 -11.98 -4.51
N VAL A 129 -2.69 -11.35 -3.33
CA VAL A 129 -3.92 -11.25 -2.50
C VAL A 129 -5.05 -10.59 -3.30
N VAL A 130 -4.78 -9.49 -4.01
CA VAL A 130 -5.80 -8.79 -4.81
C VAL A 130 -6.36 -9.68 -5.90
N TYR A 131 -5.54 -10.27 -6.76
CA TYR A 131 -6.01 -11.02 -7.92
C TYR A 131 -6.47 -12.45 -7.60
N LYS A 132 -5.82 -13.11 -6.65
CA LYS A 132 -6.11 -14.52 -6.33
C LYS A 132 -7.24 -14.67 -5.33
N GLU A 133 -7.32 -13.79 -4.35
CA GLU A 133 -8.22 -13.97 -3.19
C GLU A 133 -9.36 -12.96 -3.21
N TRP A 134 -9.05 -11.67 -3.30
CA TRP A 134 -10.08 -10.63 -3.13
C TRP A 134 -10.94 -10.43 -4.38
N LEU A 135 -10.34 -10.30 -5.57
CA LEU A 135 -11.07 -9.94 -6.78
C LEU A 135 -12.12 -10.99 -7.19
N PRO A 136 -11.86 -12.31 -7.15
CA PRO A 136 -12.86 -13.33 -7.47
C PRO A 136 -14.08 -13.32 -6.53
N GLU A 137 -13.91 -12.92 -5.26
CA GLU A 137 -15.03 -12.80 -4.32
C GLU A 137 -15.92 -11.58 -4.62
N ILE A 138 -15.36 -10.54 -5.26
CA ILE A 138 -16.09 -9.31 -5.59
C ILE A 138 -16.82 -9.41 -6.94
N ILE A 139 -16.15 -9.92 -7.98
CA ILE A 139 -16.73 -9.97 -9.35
C ILE A 139 -17.18 -11.38 -9.77
N GLY A 140 -16.95 -12.38 -8.94
CA GLY A 140 -17.25 -13.78 -9.19
C GLY A 140 -16.12 -14.52 -9.93
N ALA A 141 -15.82 -15.75 -9.51
CA ALA A 141 -14.76 -16.58 -10.08
C ALA A 141 -14.88 -16.78 -11.60
N ASN A 142 -16.09 -17.04 -12.10
CA ASN A 142 -16.34 -17.20 -13.55
C ASN A 142 -15.97 -15.93 -14.34
N THR A 143 -16.24 -14.74 -13.79
CA THR A 143 -15.90 -13.47 -14.41
C THR A 143 -14.38 -13.27 -14.41
N SER A 144 -13.74 -13.47 -13.25
CA SER A 144 -12.27 -13.38 -13.15
C SER A 144 -11.56 -14.29 -14.14
N ASP A 145 -12.01 -15.53 -14.29
CA ASP A 145 -11.45 -16.49 -15.24
C ASP A 145 -11.73 -16.09 -16.70
N ALA A 146 -12.93 -15.63 -17.01
CA ALA A 146 -13.30 -15.18 -18.37
C ALA A 146 -12.45 -14.01 -18.86
N TYR A 147 -12.05 -13.11 -17.96
CA TYR A 147 -11.14 -11.99 -18.26
C TYR A 147 -9.66 -12.33 -18.08
N GLY A 148 -9.32 -13.58 -17.71
CA GLY A 148 -7.93 -14.01 -17.51
C GLY A 148 -7.21 -13.31 -16.36
N LEU A 149 -7.96 -12.90 -15.33
CA LEU A 149 -7.45 -12.15 -14.17
C LEU A 149 -6.92 -13.06 -13.06
N THR A 150 -7.25 -14.35 -13.10
CA THR A 150 -6.78 -15.33 -12.11
C THR A 150 -5.30 -15.64 -12.31
N PRO A 151 -4.44 -15.49 -11.28
CA PRO A 151 -3.03 -15.81 -11.38
C PRO A 151 -2.79 -17.28 -11.74
N ARG A 152 -1.80 -17.52 -12.61
CA ARG A 152 -1.39 -18.87 -13.01
C ARG A 152 -0.74 -19.60 -11.82
N SER A 153 -0.93 -20.92 -11.73
CA SER A 153 -0.27 -21.76 -10.72
C SER A 153 1.23 -21.91 -10.95
N SER A 154 1.70 -21.67 -12.18
CA SER A 154 3.10 -21.71 -12.56
C SER A 154 3.38 -20.83 -13.80
N GLY A 155 4.65 -20.50 -14.00
CA GLY A 155 5.10 -19.66 -15.11
C GLY A 155 4.86 -18.17 -14.89
N TYR A 156 4.96 -17.40 -15.97
CA TYR A 156 4.82 -15.95 -15.94
C TYR A 156 3.69 -15.49 -16.89
N THR A 157 3.12 -14.34 -16.58
CA THR A 157 2.32 -13.58 -17.56
C THR A 157 3.26 -12.77 -18.45
N SER A 158 2.73 -12.27 -19.56
CA SER A 158 3.48 -11.38 -20.47
C SER A 158 3.00 -9.96 -20.25
N TYR A 159 3.93 -9.04 -20.05
CA TYR A 159 3.63 -7.61 -20.04
C TYR A 159 3.26 -7.16 -21.46
N ASN A 160 2.22 -6.35 -21.57
CA ASN A 160 1.81 -5.71 -22.82
C ASN A 160 1.88 -4.20 -22.63
N ASP A 161 2.87 -3.57 -23.26
CA ASP A 161 3.14 -2.13 -23.17
C ASP A 161 2.12 -1.25 -23.90
N SER A 162 1.26 -1.86 -24.72
CA SER A 162 0.20 -1.18 -25.46
C SER A 162 -1.08 -1.03 -24.64
N VAL A 163 -1.16 -1.61 -23.44
CA VAL A 163 -2.31 -1.50 -22.54
C VAL A 163 -2.20 -0.20 -21.74
N ASP A 164 -3.24 0.62 -21.79
CA ASP A 164 -3.37 1.78 -20.92
C ASP A 164 -3.68 1.34 -19.48
N ALA A 165 -2.70 1.50 -18.60
CA ALA A 165 -2.80 1.17 -17.18
C ALA A 165 -3.34 2.35 -16.34
N SER A 166 -3.82 3.44 -16.95
CA SER A 166 -4.36 4.58 -16.22
C SER A 166 -5.67 4.26 -15.50
N MET A 167 -5.91 4.93 -14.39
CA MET A 167 -7.14 4.82 -13.62
C MET A 167 -8.27 5.57 -14.34
N THR A 168 -9.41 4.92 -14.56
CA THR A 168 -10.59 5.59 -15.14
C THR A 168 -11.32 6.42 -14.08
N ASN A 169 -11.92 7.54 -14.51
CA ASN A 169 -12.69 8.39 -13.60
C ASN A 169 -13.91 7.66 -13.02
N GLU A 170 -14.56 6.83 -13.82
CA GLU A 170 -15.74 6.05 -13.41
C GLU A 170 -15.38 5.08 -12.28
N PHE A 171 -14.21 4.44 -12.35
CA PHE A 171 -13.74 3.55 -11.30
C PHE A 171 -13.47 4.31 -10.00
N ALA A 172 -12.71 5.41 -10.07
CA ALA A 172 -12.30 6.18 -8.90
C ALA A 172 -13.47 6.95 -8.24
N ALA A 173 -14.38 7.51 -9.04
CA ALA A 173 -15.46 8.35 -8.56
C ALA A 173 -16.69 7.54 -8.11
N ALA A 174 -16.98 6.41 -8.76
CA ALA A 174 -18.23 5.69 -8.55
C ALA A 174 -18.05 4.19 -8.32
N ALA A 175 -17.53 3.43 -9.29
CA ALA A 175 -17.64 1.96 -9.27
C ALA A 175 -16.94 1.33 -8.05
N PHE A 176 -15.73 1.78 -7.72
CA PHE A 176 -14.97 1.22 -6.59
C PHE A 176 -15.41 1.78 -5.22
N ARG A 177 -16.41 2.66 -5.19
CA ARG A 177 -17.10 3.07 -3.96
C ARG A 177 -18.14 2.02 -3.51
N LEU A 178 -18.29 0.91 -4.22
CA LEU A 178 -19.05 -0.27 -3.77
C LEU A 178 -18.72 -0.64 -2.32
N GLY A 179 -17.47 -0.52 -1.89
CA GLY A 179 -17.07 -0.82 -0.51
C GLY A 179 -17.84 -0.07 0.57
N HIS A 180 -18.44 1.09 0.27
CA HIS A 180 -19.28 1.82 1.22
C HIS A 180 -20.57 1.06 1.60
N THR A 181 -21.06 0.14 0.76
CA THR A 181 -22.20 -0.72 1.11
C THR A 181 -21.83 -1.88 2.02
N LEU A 182 -20.53 -2.16 2.17
CA LEU A 182 -19.99 -3.24 3.01
C LEU A 182 -19.58 -2.76 4.40
N VAL A 183 -19.64 -1.45 4.66
CA VAL A 183 -19.25 -0.85 5.94
C VAL A 183 -20.28 -1.23 7.00
N ASN A 184 -19.83 -1.86 8.08
CA ASN A 184 -20.65 -2.13 9.25
C ASN A 184 -20.77 -0.86 10.12
N GLY A 185 -21.92 -0.67 10.77
CA GLY A 185 -22.17 0.44 11.70
C GLY A 185 -21.47 0.31 13.05
N THR A 186 -20.70 -0.76 13.27
CA THR A 186 -19.95 -0.98 14.51
C THR A 186 -18.56 -1.50 14.20
N PHE A 187 -17.57 -0.92 14.85
CA PHE A 187 -16.21 -1.42 14.87
C PHE A 187 -15.97 -2.09 16.22
N LEU A 188 -15.84 -3.41 16.22
CA LEU A 188 -15.51 -4.18 17.42
C LEU A 188 -14.00 -4.42 17.42
N MET A 189 -13.33 -3.88 18.44
CA MET A 189 -11.91 -4.08 18.73
C MET A 189 -11.75 -5.04 19.90
#